data_AF-A0A969KLA4-F1
#
_entry.id   AF-A0A969KLA4-F1
#
_cell.length_a   1.000
_cell.length_b   1.000
_cell.length_c   1.000
_cell.angle_alpha   90.00
_cell.angle_beta   90.00
_cell.angle_gamma   90.00
#
_symmetry.space_group_name_H-M   'P 1'
#
loop_
_entity.id
_entity.type
_entity.pdbx_description
1 polymer ?
#
loop_
_entity_poly.entity_id
_entity_poly.type
_entity_poly.pdbx_seq_one_letter_code
_entity_poly.pdbx_strand_id
1 'polypeptide(L)' 'MPPNAVAITFDDGTIDNFELAFPVLKRMEFPAVIFMITDNIGKPGWLTEEDLKILDQ' A
#
# COMPACT_ATOMS: atom_id res chain seq x y z
N MET A 1 22.11 -5.39 4.38
CA MET A 1 21.06 -6.00 3.55
C MET A 1 21.56 -7.38 3.08
N PRO A 2 20.73 -8.43 3.11
CA PRO A 2 21.11 -9.71 2.53
C PRO A 2 21.32 -9.58 1.01
N PRO A 3 22.10 -10.47 0.37
CA PRO A 3 22.26 -10.50 -1.08
C PRO A 3 20.89 -10.59 -1.78
N ASN A 4 20.70 -9.80 -2.84
CA ASN A 4 19.45 -9.70 -3.60
C ASN A 4 18.21 -9.22 -2.81
N ALA A 5 18.41 -8.51 -1.69
CA ALA A 5 17.30 -7.85 -1.02
C ALA A 5 16.64 -6.81 -1.94
N VAL A 6 15.31 -6.75 -1.91
CA VAL A 6 14.49 -5.79 -2.65
C VAL A 6 13.52 -5.09 -1.70
N ALA A 7 13.21 -3.83 -2.00
CA ALA A 7 12.12 -3.09 -1.36
C ALA A 7 10.96 -2.97 -2.35
N ILE A 8 9.75 -3.22 -1.87
CA ILE A 8 8.52 -3.04 -2.64
C ILE A 8 7.88 -1.73 -2.18
N THR A 9 7.71 -0.79 -3.11
CA THR A 9 7.12 0.52 -2.83
C THR A 9 6.04 0.84 -3.85
N PHE A 10 5.02 1.56 -3.41
CA PHE A 10 3.98 2.13 -4.26
C PHE A 10 3.86 3.63 -3.98
N ASP A 11 3.50 4.39 -5.01
CA ASP A 11 3.32 5.84 -4.94
C ASP A 11 1.83 6.20 -5.04
N ASP A 12 1.52 7.47 -4.74
CA ASP A 12 0.23 8.14 -4.86
C ASP A 12 -0.87 7.70 -3.89
N GLY A 13 -0.94 6.42 -3.53
CA GLY A 13 -1.97 5.88 -2.63
C GLY A 13 -3.33 5.70 -3.30
N THR A 14 -3.32 5.14 -4.51
CA THR A 14 -4.53 4.83 -5.27
C THR A 14 -5.22 3.57 -4.73
N ILE A 15 -6.53 3.44 -4.98
CA ILE A 15 -7.36 2.38 -4.39
C ILE A 15 -6.91 0.96 -4.81
N ASP A 16 -6.27 0.82 -5.96
CA ASP A 16 -5.70 -0.44 -6.45
C ASP A 16 -4.57 -0.98 -5.57
N ASN A 17 -3.85 -0.12 -4.83
CA ASN A 17 -2.89 -0.57 -3.81
C ASN A 17 -3.58 -1.45 -2.75
N PHE A 18 -4.83 -1.15 -2.41
CA PHE A 18 -5.61 -1.92 -1.45
C PHE A 18 -6.38 -3.07 -2.10
N GLU A 19 -7.06 -2.84 -3.22
CA GLU A 19 -7.90 -3.86 -3.83
C GLU A 19 -7.11 -4.97 -4.53
N LEU A 20 -5.94 -4.63 -5.11
CA LEU A 20 -5.16 -5.56 -5.93
C LEU A 20 -3.83 -5.95 -5.26
N ALA A 21 -3.04 -4.99 -4.80
CA ALA A 21 -1.70 -5.28 -4.29
C ALA A 21 -1.73 -5.90 -2.89
N PHE A 22 -2.48 -5.33 -1.95
CA PHE A 22 -2.52 -5.79 -0.55
C PHE A 22 -2.86 -7.29 -0.38
N PRO A 23 -3.89 -7.87 -1.06
CA PRO A 23 -4.18 -9.29 -0.93
C PRO A 23 -3.04 -10.20 -1.42
N VAL A 24 -2.28 -9.77 -2.42
CA VAL A 24 -1.13 -10.52 -2.94
C VAL A 24 0.02 -10.46 -1.94
N LEU A 25 0.38 -9.25 -1.49
CA LEU A 25 1.46 -9.02 -0.51
C LEU A 25 1.20 -9.78 0.79
N LYS A 26 -0.04 -9.75 1.29
CA LYS A 26 -0.47 -10.48 2.49
C LYS A 26 -0.35 -11.99 2.34
N ARG A 27 -0.76 -12.56 1.19
CA ARG A 27 -0.60 -14.02 0.93
C ARG A 27 0.85 -14.46 0.83
N MET A 28 1.74 -13.56 0.40
CA MET A 28 3.17 -13.84 0.26
C MET A 28 3.98 -13.48 1.52
N GLU A 29 3.34 -12.86 2.52
CA GLU A 29 3.99 -12.31 3.72
C GLU A 29 5.10 -11.30 3.37
N PHE A 30 4.92 -10.55 2.28
CA PHE A 30 5.90 -9.58 1.81
C PHE A 30 5.63 -8.19 2.40
N PRO A 31 6.64 -7.55 3.01
CA PRO A 31 6.51 -6.17 3.46
C PRO A 31 6.54 -5.22 2.26
N ALA A 32 5.79 -4.13 2.35
CA ALA A 32 5.78 -3.05 1.36
C ALA A 32 5.55 -1.69 2.04
N VAL A 33 5.85 -0.61 1.32
CA VAL A 33 5.58 0.77 1.74
C VAL A 33 4.72 1.46 0.69
N ILE A 34 3.73 2.25 1.10
CA ILE A 34 2.93 3.10 0.22
C ILE A 34 3.20 4.56 0.59
N PHE A 35 3.66 5.37 -0.36
CA PHE A 35 3.89 6.80 -0.20
C PHE A 35 2.65 7.59 -0.60
N MET A 36 1.90 8.04 0.39
CA MET A 36 0.62 8.72 0.19
C MET A 36 0.78 10.18 -0.25
N ILE A 37 -0.02 10.61 -1.23
CA ILE A 37 -0.35 12.03 -1.40
C ILE A 37 -1.45 12.37 -0.39
N THR A 38 -1.08 13.05 0.70
CA THR A 38 -1.99 13.35 1.81
C THR A 38 -3.25 14.10 1.38
N ASP A 39 -3.11 15.01 0.41
CA ASP A 39 -4.23 15.80 -0.12
C ASP A 39 -5.27 14.95 -0.87
N ASN A 40 -4.95 13.72 -1.26
CA ASN A 40 -5.85 12.84 -2.02
C ASN A 40 -6.56 11.78 -1.16
N ILE A 41 -6.22 11.66 0.12
CA ILE A 41 -6.86 10.68 1.01
C ILE A 41 -8.38 10.90 1.01
N GLY A 42 -9.13 9.83 0.76
CA GLY A 42 -10.60 9.83 0.72
C GLY A 42 -11.24 10.40 -0.55
N LYS A 43 -10.46 10.84 -1.55
CA LYS A 43 -11.00 11.24 -2.86
C LYS A 43 -11.37 10.01 -3.70
N PRO A 44 -12.33 10.13 -4.65
CA PRO A 44 -12.67 9.03 -5.55
C PRO A 44 -11.45 8.50 -6.31
N GLY A 45 -11.10 7.22 -6.10
CA GLY A 45 -9.94 6.56 -6.73
C GLY A 45 -8.69 6.47 -5.83
N TRP A 46 -8.71 7.05 -4.64
CA TRP A 46 -7.62 6.99 -3.65
C TRP A 46 -8.07 6.31 -2.36
N LEU A 47 -7.08 5.89 -1.57
CA LEU A 47 -7.32 5.23 -0.28
C LEU A 47 -8.01 6.16 0.70
N THR A 48 -8.92 5.59 1.48
CA THR A 48 -9.59 6.26 2.60
C THR A 48 -8.80 6.09 3.90
N GLU A 49 -9.12 6.89 4.92
CA GLU A 49 -8.54 6.71 6.25
C GLU A 49 -8.79 5.31 6.84
N GLU A 50 -9.93 4.68 6.47
CA GLU A 50 -10.24 3.33 6.95
C GLU A 50 -9.38 2.27 6.29
N ASP A 51 -9.13 2.40 4.98
CA ASP A 51 -8.20 1.52 4.26
C ASP A 51 -6.80 1.61 4.86
N LEU A 52 -6.34 2.82 5.22
CA LEU A 52 -5.04 3.04 5.86
C LEU A 52 -4.95 2.33 7.23
N LYS A 53 -6.00 2.35 8.05
CA LYS A 53 -6.03 1.61 9.32
C LYS A 53 -6.01 0.11 9.14
N ILE A 54 -6.51 -0.41 8.02
CA ILE A 54 -6.44 -1.83 7.69
C ILE A 54 -5.03 -2.21 7.22
N LEU A 55 -4.36 -1.31 6.48
CA LEU A 55 -3.01 -1.52 5.98
C LEU A 55 -1.94 -1.44 7.09
N ASP A 56 -2.20 -0.71 8.17
CA ASP A 56 -1.28 -0.53 9.31
C ASP A 56 -1.38 -1.64 10.38
N GLN A 57 -2.11 -2.73 10.10
CA GLN A 57 -2.27 -3.91 10.98
C GLN A 57 -1.43 -5.10 10.53
#